data_AF-A0A4V7ICL7-F1
#
_entry.id   AF-A0A4V7ICL7-F1
#
_cell.length_a   1.000
_cell.length_b   1.000
_cell.length_c   1.000
_cell.angle_alpha   90.00
_cell.angle_beta   90.00
_cell.angle_gamma   90.00
#
_symmetry.space_group_name_H-M   'P 1'
#
loop_
_entity.id
_entity.type
_entity.pdbx_description
1 polymer ?
#
loop_
_entity_poly.entity_id
_entity_poly.type
_entity_poly.pdbx_seq_one_letter_code
_entity_poly.pdbx_strand_id
1 'polypeptide(L)'
;MLAASAFCDEDEIAICFLFDGVFNLLKKQQPEQILQKDHIATFKLLELYELSECFICQQSVTERGLDNAEWILQDVQFVAREHIFACLRNAEKVLTF
;
A
#
# COMPACT_ATOMS: atom_id res chain seq x y z
N MET A 1 10.30 3.92 -3.77
CA MET A 1 9.53 2.69 -4.03
C MET A 1 9.75 2.17 -5.44
N LEU A 2 9.40 2.93 -6.49
CA LEU A 2 9.66 2.55 -7.90
C LEU A 2 11.13 2.29 -8.24
N ALA A 3 12.08 2.89 -7.50
CA ALA A 3 13.49 2.60 -7.70
C ALA A 3 13.89 1.21 -7.20
N ALA A 4 13.21 0.66 -6.19
CA ALA A 4 13.56 -0.65 -5.64
C ALA A 4 13.14 -1.79 -6.59
N SER A 5 12.00 -1.66 -7.28
CA SER A 5 11.58 -2.58 -8.34
C SER A 5 12.46 -2.56 -9.59
N ALA A 6 13.42 -1.62 -9.69
CA ALA A 6 14.45 -1.66 -10.71
C ALA A 6 15.62 -2.59 -10.35
N PHE A 7 15.70 -3.06 -9.10
CA PHE A 7 16.82 -3.86 -8.59
C PHE A 7 16.40 -5.20 -7.98
N CYS A 8 15.11 -5.42 -7.74
CA CYS A 8 14.53 -6.67 -7.26
C CYS A 8 13.39 -7.07 -8.20
N ASP A 9 13.24 -8.38 -8.43
CA ASP A 9 12.14 -8.89 -9.24
C ASP A 9 10.80 -8.60 -8.56
N GLU A 10 9.73 -8.41 -9.34
CA GLU A 10 8.41 -7.98 -8.85
C GLU A 10 7.83 -8.96 -7.81
N ASP A 11 8.12 -10.25 -7.95
CA ASP A 11 7.73 -11.32 -7.03
C ASP A 11 8.57 -11.40 -5.74
N GLU A 12 9.63 -10.59 -5.62
CA GLU A 12 10.48 -10.51 -4.42
C GLU A 12 10.14 -9.30 -3.54
N ILE A 13 9.15 -8.50 -3.93
CA ILE A 13 8.78 -7.26 -3.23
C ILE A 13 7.37 -7.36 -2.67
N ALA A 14 7.29 -7.29 -1.34
CA ALA A 14 6.03 -7.09 -0.64
C ALA A 14 5.82 -5.61 -0.27
N ILE A 15 4.62 -5.10 -0.54
CA ILE A 15 4.18 -3.77 -0.10
C ILE A 15 3.09 -3.93 0.97
N CYS A 16 3.33 -3.40 2.16
CA CYS A 16 2.40 -3.51 3.29
C CYS A 16 1.91 -2.12 3.74
N PHE A 17 0.59 -1.90 3.69
CA PHE A 17 -0.07 -0.70 4.21
C PHE A 17 -0.68 -0.99 5.59
N LEU A 18 -0.07 -0.41 6.64
CA LEU A 18 -0.39 -0.62 8.05
C LEU A 18 -0.63 0.73 8.75
N PHE A 19 -1.41 0.74 9.83
CA PHE A 19 -1.72 1.94 10.62
C PHE A 19 -2.29 3.06 9.71
N ASP A 20 -1.78 4.28 9.82
CA ASP A 20 -2.23 5.41 8.99
C ASP A 20 -1.76 5.29 7.54
N GLY A 21 -0.85 4.35 7.23
CA GLY A 21 -0.44 4.07 5.85
C GLY A 21 -1.61 3.65 4.95
N VAL A 22 -2.71 3.13 5.51
CA VAL A 22 -3.92 2.79 4.73
C VAL A 22 -4.57 4.03 4.08
N PHE A 23 -4.36 5.24 4.63
CA PHE A 23 -4.89 6.47 4.04
C PHE A 23 -4.26 6.81 2.68
N ASN A 24 -3.05 6.31 2.41
CA ASN A 24 -2.37 6.51 1.12
C ASN A 24 -3.14 5.88 -0.05
N LEU A 25 -4.05 4.94 0.24
CA LEU A 25 -4.78 4.19 -0.77
C LEU A 25 -6.22 4.66 -0.98
N LEU A 26 -6.67 5.70 -0.28
CA LEU A 26 -8.01 6.23 -0.50
C LEU A 26 -8.11 6.84 -1.89
N LYS A 27 -9.18 6.49 -2.61
CA LYS A 27 -9.51 7.07 -3.90
C LYS A 27 -10.06 8.49 -3.73
N LYS A 28 -10.05 9.26 -4.83
CA LYS A 28 -10.67 10.60 -4.94
C LYS A 28 -10.09 11.66 -3.97
N GLN A 29 -8.85 11.48 -3.54
CA GLN A 29 -8.12 12.55 -2.85
C GLN A 29 -7.91 13.74 -3.79
N GLN A 30 -7.91 14.97 -3.24
CA GLN A 30 -7.75 16.23 -3.97
C GLN A 30 -6.69 17.12 -3.28
N PRO A 31 -5.41 16.70 -3.28
CA PRO A 31 -4.34 17.44 -2.61
C PRO A 31 -4.12 18.85 -3.18
N GLU A 32 -4.60 19.13 -4.39
CA GLU A 32 -4.54 20.47 -5.00
C GLU A 32 -5.29 21.52 -4.20
N GLN A 33 -6.34 21.11 -3.45
CA GLN A 33 -7.08 22.02 -2.57
C GLN A 33 -6.21 22.63 -1.47
N ILE A 34 -5.09 21.98 -1.14
CA ILE A 34 -4.09 22.44 -0.18
C ILE A 34 -2.76 22.79 -0.84
N LEU A 35 -2.77 23.05 -2.16
CA LEU A 35 -1.60 23.39 -2.98
C LEU A 35 -0.50 22.32 -2.96
N GLN A 36 -0.87 21.05 -2.75
CA GLN A 36 0.04 19.92 -2.77
C GLN A 36 -0.05 19.17 -4.10
N LYS A 37 1.04 18.50 -4.48
CA LYS A 37 1.10 17.63 -5.65
C LYS A 37 0.31 16.34 -5.37
N ASP A 38 -0.39 15.84 -6.38
CA ASP A 38 -1.03 14.53 -6.33
C ASP A 38 0.01 13.39 -6.40
N HIS A 39 0.50 13.01 -5.22
CA HIS A 39 1.36 11.84 -5.06
C HIS A 39 0.56 10.53 -5.05
N ILE A 40 -0.75 10.59 -4.80
CA ILE A 40 -1.64 9.43 -4.71
C ILE A 40 -1.76 8.73 -6.07
N ALA A 41 -1.79 9.51 -7.16
CA ALA A 41 -1.75 8.97 -8.53
C ALA A 41 -0.56 8.04 -8.82
N THR A 42 0.56 8.21 -8.10
CA THR A 42 1.75 7.34 -8.25
C THR A 42 1.46 5.91 -7.80
N PHE A 43 0.58 5.71 -6.81
CA PHE A 43 0.24 4.36 -6.35
C PHE A 43 -0.48 3.55 -7.43
N LYS A 44 -1.24 4.19 -8.35
CA LYS A 44 -1.83 3.47 -9.50
C LYS A 44 -0.78 2.82 -10.39
N LEU A 45 0.44 3.35 -10.42
CA LEU A 45 1.52 2.72 -11.18
C LEU A 45 1.85 1.33 -10.62
N LEU A 46 1.61 1.06 -9.33
CA LEU A 46 1.80 -0.27 -8.74
C LEU A 46 0.93 -1.35 -9.40
N GLU A 47 -0.24 -0.99 -9.96
CA GLU A 47 -1.06 -1.93 -10.74
C GLU A 47 -0.37 -2.37 -12.04
N LEU A 48 0.55 -1.55 -12.57
CA LEU A 48 1.28 -1.86 -13.81
C LEU A 48 2.48 -2.79 -13.57
N TYR A 49 2.98 -2.87 -12.33
CA TYR A 49 4.13 -3.68 -11.96
C TYR A 49 3.71 -5.10 -11.51
N GLU A 50 2.46 -5.50 -11.79
CA GLU A 50 1.87 -6.82 -11.46
C GLU A 50 2.27 -7.36 -10.07
N LEU A 51 2.44 -6.47 -9.08
CA LEU A 51 3.01 -6.84 -7.79
C LEU A 51 2.11 -7.86 -7.11
N SER A 52 2.63 -9.07 -6.96
CA SER A 52 1.91 -10.23 -6.43
C SER A 52 1.63 -10.10 -4.92
N GLU A 53 2.42 -9.30 -4.20
CA GLU A 53 2.35 -9.13 -2.75
C GLU A 53 2.05 -7.68 -2.29
N CYS A 54 0.81 -7.21 -2.53
CA CYS A 54 0.33 -5.92 -2.04
C CYS A 54 -0.76 -6.09 -0.96
N PHE A 55 -0.43 -5.76 0.28
CA PHE A 55 -1.25 -6.05 1.47
C PHE A 55 -1.77 -4.78 2.16
N ILE A 56 -3.05 -4.79 2.54
CA ILE A 56 -3.68 -3.77 3.40
C ILE A 56 -4.07 -4.40 4.74
N CYS A 57 -3.71 -3.77 5.85
CA CYS A 57 -4.08 -4.21 7.18
C CYS A 57 -5.58 -4.00 7.46
N GLN A 58 -6.35 -5.09 7.51
CA GLN A 58 -7.79 -5.04 7.79
C GLN A 58 -8.12 -4.42 9.14
N GLN A 59 -7.38 -4.74 10.23
CA GLN A 59 -7.65 -4.10 11.53
C GLN A 59 -7.46 -2.58 11.44
N SER A 60 -6.44 -2.10 10.71
CA SER A 60 -6.18 -0.66 10.57
C SER A 60 -7.26 0.06 9.77
N VAL A 61 -7.85 -0.60 8.77
CA VAL A 61 -9.02 -0.12 8.01
C VAL A 61 -10.22 0.06 8.94
N THR A 62 -10.57 -0.98 9.71
CA THR A 62 -11.73 -0.96 10.60
C THR A 62 -11.55 0.02 11.76
N GLU A 63 -10.37 0.08 12.38
CA GLU A 63 -10.03 1.07 13.43
C GLU A 63 -10.21 2.53 12.97
N ARG A 64 -10.11 2.78 11.65
CA ARG A 64 -10.26 4.12 11.03
C ARG A 64 -11.62 4.35 10.38
N GLY A 65 -12.53 3.38 10.45
CA GLY A 65 -13.87 3.47 9.85
C GLY A 65 -13.85 3.50 8.32
N LEU A 66 -12.88 2.82 7.69
CA LEU A 66 -12.68 2.83 6.23
C LEU A 66 -13.29 1.61 5.53
N ASP A 67 -14.14 0.82 6.19
CA ASP A 67 -14.69 -0.42 5.63
C ASP A 67 -15.51 -0.21 4.34
N ASN A 68 -16.07 0.98 4.15
CA ASN A 68 -16.83 1.37 2.94
C ASN A 68 -16.07 2.33 2.03
N ALA A 69 -14.76 2.49 2.22
CA ALA A 69 -13.96 3.38 1.41
C ALA A 69 -13.77 2.86 -0.02
N GLU A 70 -13.60 3.78 -0.96
CA GLU A 70 -13.10 3.45 -2.30
C GLU A 70 -11.57 3.45 -2.28
N TRP A 71 -10.97 2.39 -2.80
CA TRP A 71 -9.52 2.23 -2.88
C TRP A 71 -9.00 2.60 -4.26
N ILE A 72 -7.80 3.17 -4.32
CA ILE A 72 -7.17 3.56 -5.58
C ILE A 72 -6.63 2.37 -6.37
N LEU A 73 -6.27 1.30 -5.68
CA LEU A 73 -5.79 0.04 -6.23
C LEU A 73 -6.96 -0.96 -6.33
N GLN A 74 -7.01 -1.73 -7.41
CA GLN A 74 -8.04 -2.74 -7.67
C GLN A 74 -7.71 -4.09 -7.04
N ASP A 75 -6.46 -4.55 -7.14
CA ASP A 75 -6.03 -5.88 -6.70
C ASP A 75 -5.31 -5.83 -5.33
N VAL A 76 -6.00 -5.29 -4.33
CA VAL A 76 -5.46 -5.21 -2.96
C VAL A 76 -5.93 -6.38 -2.10
N GLN A 77 -4.98 -6.97 -1.38
CA GLN A 77 -5.27 -8.04 -0.45
C GLN A 77 -5.44 -7.48 0.97
N PHE A 78 -6.68 -7.48 1.47
CA PHE A 78 -6.95 -7.17 2.86
C PHE A 78 -6.60 -8.37 3.74
N VAL A 79 -5.61 -8.17 4.60
CA VAL A 79 -5.07 -9.24 5.45
C VAL A 79 -5.05 -8.82 6.92
N ALA A 80 -4.99 -9.80 7.80
CA ALA A 80 -4.79 -9.55 9.22
C ALA A 80 -3.38 -8.98 9.47
N ARG A 81 -3.23 -8.14 10.48
CA ARG A 81 -1.97 -7.52 10.94
C ARG A 81 -0.89 -8.57 11.19
N GLU A 82 -1.29 -9.74 11.68
CA GLU A 82 -0.41 -10.88 11.94
C GLU A 82 0.25 -11.39 10.65
N HIS A 83 -0.47 -11.37 9.52
CA HIS A 83 0.06 -11.74 8.21
C HIS A 83 1.14 -10.74 7.75
N ILE A 84 0.86 -9.44 7.88
CA ILE A 84 1.84 -8.39 7.58
C ILE A 84 3.10 -8.56 8.42
N PHE A 85 2.97 -8.77 9.74
CA PHE A 85 4.14 -8.99 10.59
C PHE A 85 4.89 -10.29 10.28
N ALA A 86 4.21 -11.32 9.78
CA ALA A 86 4.88 -12.53 9.29
C ALA A 86 5.69 -12.24 8.02
N CYS A 87 5.11 -11.52 7.05
CA CYS A 87 5.81 -11.05 5.86
C CYS A 87 7.06 -10.22 6.23
N LEU A 88 6.90 -9.21 7.08
CA LEU A 88 8.02 -8.36 7.53
C LEU A 88 9.14 -9.13 8.24
N ARG A 89 8.81 -10.19 8.98
CA ARG A 89 9.79 -11.04 9.67
C ARG A 89 10.57 -11.93 8.70
N ASN A 90 9.96 -12.33 7.60
CA ASN A 90 10.60 -13.17 6.58
C ASN A 90 11.40 -12.35 5.57
N ALA A 91 11.17 -11.04 5.49
CA ALA A 91 11.89 -10.15 4.59
C ALA A 91 13.37 -10.02 4.97
N GLU A 92 14.26 -10.08 3.98
CA GLU A 92 15.71 -9.89 4.19
C GLU A 92 16.06 -8.41 4.49
N LYS A 93 15.21 -7.50 4.02
CA LYS A 93 15.33 -6.05 4.19
C LYS A 93 13.95 -5.47 4.40
N VAL A 94 13.83 -4.53 5.35
CA VAL A 94 12.58 -3.80 5.60
C VAL A 94 12.88 -2.30 5.45
N LEU A 95 12.10 -1.64 4.61
CA LEU A 95 12.11 -0.19 4.44
C LEU A 95 10.79 0.37 4.98
N THR A 96 10.88 1.29 5.94
CA THR A 96 9.72 1.94 6.56
C THR A 96 9.66 3.41 6.15
N PHE A 97 8.45 3.94 5.94
CA PHE A 97 8.18 5.30 5.49
C PHE A 97 7.14 5.98 6.38
#